data_AF-A0A357KNB0-F1
#
_entry.id   AF-A0A357KNB0-F1
#
_cell.length_a   1.000
_cell.length_b   1.000
_cell.length_c   1.000
_cell.angle_alpha   90.00
_cell.angle_beta   90.00
_cell.angle_gamma   90.00
#
_symmetry.space_group_name_H-M   'P 1'
#
loop_
_entity.id
_entity.type
_entity.pdbx_description
1 polymer ?
#
loop_
_entity_poly.entity_id
_entity_poly.type
_entity_poly.pdbx_seq_one_letter_code
_entity_poly.pdbx_strand_id
1 'polypeptide(L)'
;MHQPNETLSSASFYNRLDPICQAGLATSLNPNSNAFDLQLMDKNWHSCSEFYPTEALTSTAICLIGISRSELDPSLLGMSPQKSLDAAYDLIRKTKYRGGFGLVLWANAVNNGLDLDTLQFRCGVSLDKFNKLLASLTTMEAAWLVSGLAHEYKRSGGDDTLQLLNQGVDELINKRFQPATSTVCHAGAKPSASHALRRWIANFADQVYTIQALAFAAKVSQNTAALEVAEKIADKMVELQGDKGQWWWHYDARKGTVPQGYSVYSVHQHGMAPMALAAVTAAGGKDYSDAQAKSRLWFDDNELSAKLIDEEYKTIWRSIEYSETRLNDVTRKAKSLLGIAQNPAAEHAPELAVNYETRPYEWAWCQYAGAIERGIDPALHIV
;
A
#
# COMPACT_ATOMS: atom_id res chain seq x y z
N MET A 1 22.12 -10.08 33.99
CA MET A 1 22.25 -10.90 32.77
C MET A 1 20.97 -10.72 31.97
N HIS A 2 20.94 -9.75 31.06
CA HIS A 2 19.89 -9.70 30.05
C HIS A 2 20.21 -10.79 29.04
N GLN A 3 19.32 -11.77 28.88
CA GLN A 3 19.37 -12.65 27.73
C GLN A 3 19.20 -11.79 26.47
N PRO A 4 19.99 -12.00 25.41
CA PRO A 4 19.70 -11.37 24.13
C PRO A 4 18.31 -11.83 23.71
N ASN A 5 17.39 -10.90 23.48
CA ASN A 5 16.13 -11.20 22.80
C ASN A 5 16.50 -11.89 21.48
N GLU A 6 16.11 -13.14 21.31
CA GLU A 6 16.13 -13.80 20.01
C GLU A 6 15.27 -12.94 19.09
N THR A 7 15.91 -12.14 18.23
CA THR A 7 15.26 -11.53 17.09
C THR A 7 14.63 -12.65 16.29
N LEU A 8 13.29 -12.73 16.35
CA LEU A 8 12.51 -13.65 15.53
C LEU A 8 12.98 -13.49 14.07
N SER A 9 13.37 -14.59 13.44
CA SER A 9 13.67 -14.58 12.00
C SER A 9 12.45 -14.06 11.23
N SER A 10 12.67 -13.44 10.08
CA SER A 10 11.58 -12.87 9.27
C SER A 10 10.45 -13.87 9.02
N ALA A 11 10.82 -15.10 8.62
CA ALA A 11 9.86 -16.19 8.44
C ALA A 11 9.09 -16.53 9.72
N SER A 12 9.73 -16.54 10.89
CA SER A 12 9.04 -16.82 12.16
C SER A 12 8.02 -15.75 12.54
N PHE A 13 8.30 -14.47 12.25
CA PHE A 13 7.36 -13.37 12.44
C PHE A 13 6.11 -13.56 11.59
N TYR A 14 6.27 -13.81 10.28
CA TYR A 14 5.12 -14.00 9.40
C TYR A 14 4.36 -15.30 9.66
N ASN A 15 5.03 -16.39 10.02
CA ASN A 15 4.37 -17.64 10.42
C ASN A 15 3.43 -17.44 11.62
N ARG A 16 3.76 -16.53 12.54
CA ARG A 16 2.87 -16.14 13.65
C ARG A 16 1.64 -15.37 13.16
N LEU A 17 1.80 -14.51 12.15
CA LEU A 17 0.72 -13.67 11.62
C LEU A 17 -0.18 -14.39 10.62
N ASP A 18 0.30 -15.44 9.96
CA ASP A 18 -0.45 -16.19 8.94
C ASP A 18 -1.85 -16.64 9.41
N PRO A 19 -2.02 -17.37 10.53
CA PRO A 19 -3.35 -17.81 10.95
C PRO A 19 -4.27 -16.64 11.34
N ILE A 20 -3.71 -15.54 11.86
CA ILE A 20 -4.44 -14.32 12.19
C ILE A 20 -4.98 -13.68 10.90
N CYS A 21 -4.11 -13.52 9.90
CA CYS A 21 -4.47 -12.90 8.64
C CYS A 21 -5.47 -13.76 7.84
N GLN A 22 -5.32 -15.09 7.84
CA GLN A 22 -6.29 -15.98 7.19
C GLN A 22 -7.68 -15.88 7.85
N ALA A 23 -7.75 -15.86 9.18
CA ALA A 23 -9.01 -15.70 9.89
C ALA A 23 -9.68 -14.34 9.61
N GLY A 24 -8.91 -13.26 9.61
CA GLY A 24 -9.37 -11.92 9.25
C GLY A 24 -9.89 -11.83 7.81
N LEU A 25 -9.17 -12.42 6.85
CA LEU A 25 -9.60 -12.51 5.45
C LEU A 25 -10.89 -13.32 5.30
N ALA A 26 -10.98 -14.49 5.92
CA ALA A 26 -12.18 -15.33 5.84
C ALA A 26 -13.41 -14.62 6.42
N THR A 27 -13.24 -13.88 7.52
CA THR A 27 -14.34 -13.17 8.17
C THR A 27 -14.73 -11.88 7.42
N SER A 28 -13.76 -11.22 6.77
CA SER A 28 -14.03 -9.99 6.02
C SER A 28 -14.68 -10.20 4.66
N LEU A 29 -14.61 -11.42 4.12
CA LEU A 29 -15.31 -11.80 2.90
C LEU A 29 -16.83 -11.89 3.18
N ASN A 30 -17.58 -10.99 2.57
CA ASN A 30 -19.03 -10.98 2.71
C ASN A 30 -19.68 -11.95 1.70
N PRO A 31 -20.37 -13.01 2.14
CA PRO A 31 -20.92 -14.03 1.26
C PRO A 31 -22.05 -13.51 0.36
N ASN A 32 -22.68 -12.38 0.71
CA ASN A 32 -23.75 -11.78 -0.08
C ASN A 32 -23.21 -10.95 -1.26
N SER A 33 -22.12 -10.23 -1.05
CA SER A 33 -21.51 -9.37 -2.08
C SER A 33 -20.35 -10.04 -2.81
N ASN A 34 -19.77 -11.12 -2.25
CA ASN A 34 -18.49 -11.71 -2.65
C ASN A 34 -17.31 -10.72 -2.59
N ALA A 35 -17.46 -9.62 -1.84
CA ALA A 35 -16.46 -8.58 -1.67
C ALA A 35 -15.85 -8.66 -0.27
N PHE A 36 -14.60 -8.19 -0.14
CA PHE A 36 -13.96 -7.98 1.14
C PHE A 36 -14.37 -6.61 1.67
N ASP A 37 -15.59 -6.53 2.20
CA ASP A 37 -16.26 -5.27 2.54
C ASP A 37 -16.63 -5.15 4.02
N LEU A 38 -16.14 -6.05 4.88
CA LEU A 38 -16.30 -5.98 6.34
C LEU A 38 -14.98 -5.68 7.03
N GLN A 39 -14.96 -4.67 7.90
CA GLN A 39 -13.80 -4.28 8.72
C GLN A 39 -14.08 -4.54 10.19
N LEU A 40 -13.03 -4.77 10.97
CA LEU A 40 -13.11 -4.88 12.42
C LEU A 40 -12.85 -3.49 13.02
N MET A 41 -13.72 -3.00 13.89
CA MET A 41 -13.55 -1.73 14.60
C MET A 41 -14.07 -1.88 16.02
N ASP A 42 -13.23 -1.54 17.01
CA ASP A 42 -13.54 -1.69 18.43
C ASP A 42 -14.14 -3.07 18.74
N LYS A 43 -13.54 -4.12 18.15
CA LYS A 43 -13.92 -5.53 18.31
C LYS A 43 -15.29 -5.90 17.71
N ASN A 44 -15.89 -5.03 16.90
CA ASN A 44 -17.15 -5.27 16.19
C ASN A 44 -16.92 -5.23 14.67
N TRP A 45 -17.67 -6.04 13.94
CA TRP A 45 -17.60 -6.07 12.48
C TRP A 45 -18.58 -5.07 11.86
N HIS A 46 -18.08 -4.25 10.93
CA HIS A 46 -18.85 -3.21 10.26
C HIS A 46 -18.64 -3.26 8.76
N SER A 47 -19.60 -2.79 7.97
CA SER A 47 -19.35 -2.59 6.55
C SER A 47 -18.36 -1.44 6.34
N CYS A 48 -17.32 -1.68 5.54
CA CYS A 48 -16.36 -0.65 5.11
C CYS A 48 -17.07 0.55 4.46
N SER A 49 -18.17 0.29 3.74
CA SER A 49 -18.93 1.31 3.01
C SER A 49 -19.71 2.27 3.91
N GLU A 50 -19.95 1.91 5.19
CA GLU A 50 -20.58 2.80 6.16
C GLU A 50 -19.72 4.03 6.47
N PHE A 51 -18.39 3.86 6.41
CA PHE A 51 -17.42 4.90 6.78
C PHE A 51 -16.63 5.41 5.57
N TYR A 52 -16.34 4.53 4.61
CA TYR A 52 -15.41 4.79 3.53
C TYR A 52 -15.98 4.28 2.19
N PRO A 53 -16.60 5.16 1.37
CA PRO A 53 -17.34 4.75 0.17
C PRO A 53 -16.55 3.96 -0.88
N THR A 54 -15.22 4.11 -0.91
CA THR A 54 -14.34 3.44 -1.88
C THR A 54 -13.61 2.23 -1.28
N GLU A 55 -13.70 2.01 0.03
CA GLU A 55 -12.86 1.04 0.73
C GLU A 55 -13.22 -0.41 0.39
N ALA A 56 -14.50 -0.69 0.16
CA ALA A 56 -14.93 -2.02 -0.30
C ALA A 56 -14.25 -2.41 -1.63
N LEU A 57 -14.06 -1.45 -2.54
CA LEU A 57 -13.38 -1.69 -3.82
C LEU A 57 -11.88 -1.95 -3.59
N THR A 58 -11.21 -1.04 -2.89
CA THR A 58 -9.77 -1.14 -2.67
C THR A 58 -9.42 -2.38 -1.88
N SER A 59 -10.18 -2.68 -0.82
CA SER A 59 -10.05 -3.90 -0.03
C SER A 59 -10.25 -5.16 -0.87
N THR A 60 -11.32 -5.23 -1.66
CA THR A 60 -11.56 -6.42 -2.51
C THR A 60 -10.45 -6.64 -3.53
N ALA A 61 -10.02 -5.59 -4.23
CA ALA A 61 -8.94 -5.70 -5.20
C ALA A 61 -7.61 -6.09 -4.55
N ILE A 62 -7.26 -5.49 -3.41
CA ILE A 62 -6.04 -5.81 -2.67
C ILE A 62 -6.08 -7.24 -2.12
N CYS A 63 -7.21 -7.69 -1.57
CA CYS A 63 -7.35 -9.08 -1.11
C CYS A 63 -7.16 -10.09 -2.24
N LEU A 64 -7.74 -9.84 -3.41
CA LEU A 64 -7.51 -10.66 -4.62
C LEU A 64 -6.03 -10.72 -5.02
N ILE A 65 -5.30 -9.60 -4.90
CA ILE A 65 -3.86 -9.55 -5.18
C ILE A 65 -3.10 -10.33 -4.11
N GLY A 66 -3.32 -10.02 -2.84
CA GLY A 66 -2.59 -10.62 -1.73
C GLY A 66 -2.76 -12.13 -1.66
N ILE A 67 -3.99 -12.64 -1.82
CA ILE A 67 -4.30 -14.08 -1.82
C ILE A 67 -3.61 -14.79 -3.00
N SER A 68 -3.68 -14.20 -4.21
CA SER A 68 -3.01 -14.75 -5.39
C SER A 68 -1.49 -14.80 -5.19
N ARG A 69 -0.90 -13.69 -4.71
CA ARG A 69 0.56 -13.55 -4.57
C ARG A 69 1.14 -14.29 -3.36
N SER A 70 0.30 -14.64 -2.39
CA SER A 70 0.70 -15.46 -1.25
C SER A 70 0.50 -16.96 -1.48
N GLU A 71 0.00 -17.36 -2.65
CA GLU A 71 -0.41 -18.74 -2.95
C GLU A 71 -1.38 -19.34 -1.91
N LEU A 72 -2.16 -18.48 -1.24
CA LEU A 72 -3.16 -18.93 -0.29
C LEU A 72 -4.32 -19.54 -1.08
N ASP A 73 -4.63 -20.81 -0.82
CA ASP A 73 -5.78 -21.47 -1.45
C ASP A 73 -7.08 -20.70 -1.10
N PRO A 74 -7.75 -20.06 -2.08
CA PRO A 74 -8.97 -19.31 -1.84
C PRO A 74 -10.09 -20.17 -1.23
N SER A 75 -10.07 -21.49 -1.44
CA SER A 75 -11.08 -22.41 -0.90
C SER A 75 -11.08 -22.44 0.63
N LEU A 76 -9.92 -22.21 1.27
CA LEU A 76 -9.77 -22.13 2.72
C LEU A 76 -10.49 -20.92 3.32
N LEU A 77 -10.73 -19.88 2.50
CA LEU A 77 -11.45 -18.67 2.89
C LEU A 77 -12.94 -18.73 2.53
N GLY A 78 -13.40 -19.81 1.86
CA GLY A 78 -14.74 -19.85 1.26
C GLY A 78 -14.88 -18.90 0.06
N MET A 79 -13.77 -18.50 -0.55
CA MET A 79 -13.72 -17.51 -1.62
C MET A 79 -13.79 -18.15 -3.00
N SER A 80 -14.51 -17.50 -3.92
CA SER A 80 -14.38 -17.75 -5.36
C SER A 80 -13.68 -16.56 -6.02
N PRO A 81 -12.46 -16.73 -6.55
CA PRO A 81 -11.72 -15.64 -7.20
C PRO A 81 -12.53 -14.94 -8.29
N GLN A 82 -13.22 -15.71 -9.14
CA GLN A 82 -14.04 -15.15 -10.21
C GLN A 82 -15.19 -14.28 -9.67
N LYS A 83 -15.94 -14.75 -8.67
CA LYS A 83 -17.04 -13.96 -8.09
C LYS A 83 -16.55 -12.69 -7.41
N SER A 84 -15.40 -12.75 -6.75
CA SER A 84 -14.80 -11.57 -6.11
C SER A 84 -14.22 -10.59 -7.13
N LEU A 85 -13.68 -11.07 -8.26
CA LEU A 85 -13.32 -10.21 -9.39
C LEU A 85 -14.55 -9.50 -9.97
N ASP A 86 -15.64 -10.24 -10.21
CA ASP A 86 -16.90 -9.65 -10.68
C ASP A 86 -17.43 -8.60 -9.71
N ALA A 87 -17.34 -8.86 -8.40
CA ALA A 87 -17.68 -7.88 -7.37
C ALA A 87 -16.79 -6.63 -7.43
N ALA A 88 -15.48 -6.77 -7.63
CA ALA A 88 -14.57 -5.63 -7.80
C ALA A 88 -14.93 -4.79 -9.05
N TYR A 89 -15.28 -5.44 -10.16
CA TYR A 89 -15.72 -4.77 -11.39
C TYR A 89 -17.02 -3.99 -11.20
N ASP A 90 -17.97 -4.56 -10.44
CA ASP A 90 -19.21 -3.87 -10.10
C ASP A 90 -18.98 -2.70 -9.15
N LEU A 91 -18.12 -2.87 -8.14
CA LEU A 91 -17.79 -1.84 -7.16
C LEU A 91 -17.14 -0.62 -7.82
N ILE A 92 -16.20 -0.80 -8.75
CA ILE A 92 -15.58 0.36 -9.44
C ILE A 92 -16.60 1.11 -10.31
N ARG A 93 -17.48 0.38 -11.00
CA ARG A 93 -18.55 0.99 -11.81
C ARG A 93 -19.56 1.74 -10.94
N LYS A 94 -19.95 1.15 -9.80
CA LYS A 94 -20.91 1.71 -8.85
C LYS A 94 -20.36 2.98 -8.18
N THR A 95 -19.12 2.93 -7.69
CA THR A 95 -18.48 4.05 -6.99
C THR A 95 -17.98 5.14 -7.94
N LYS A 96 -17.78 4.81 -9.23
CA LYS A 96 -17.14 5.67 -10.23
C LYS A 96 -15.72 6.12 -9.82
N TYR A 97 -15.08 5.38 -8.92
CA TYR A 97 -13.77 5.70 -8.39
C TYR A 97 -12.66 5.26 -9.35
N ARG A 98 -12.35 6.11 -10.33
CA ARG A 98 -11.35 5.83 -11.38
C ARG A 98 -9.95 5.56 -10.83
N GLY A 99 -9.60 6.13 -9.68
CA GLY A 99 -8.31 5.88 -9.02
C GLY A 99 -8.11 4.44 -8.57
N GLY A 100 -9.20 3.71 -8.31
CA GLY A 100 -9.14 2.29 -7.98
C GLY A 100 -8.88 1.37 -9.18
N PHE A 101 -8.92 1.89 -10.42
CA PHE A 101 -8.78 1.04 -11.62
C PHE A 101 -7.44 0.33 -11.68
N GLY A 102 -6.35 0.95 -11.22
CA GLY A 102 -5.04 0.31 -11.18
C GLY A 102 -5.01 -0.95 -10.31
N LEU A 103 -5.66 -0.93 -9.15
CA LEU A 103 -5.79 -2.10 -8.29
C LEU A 103 -6.68 -3.18 -8.93
N VAL A 104 -7.78 -2.79 -9.58
CA VAL A 104 -8.65 -3.74 -10.29
C VAL A 104 -7.91 -4.40 -11.45
N LEU A 105 -7.14 -3.63 -12.21
CA LEU A 105 -6.30 -4.15 -13.30
C LEU A 105 -5.24 -5.12 -12.77
N TRP A 106 -4.60 -4.77 -11.66
CA TRP A 106 -3.63 -5.66 -11.02
C TRP A 106 -4.28 -6.95 -10.55
N ALA A 107 -5.39 -6.86 -9.81
CA ALA A 107 -6.16 -8.02 -9.35
C ALA A 107 -6.62 -8.92 -10.51
N ASN A 108 -7.10 -8.31 -11.60
CA ASN A 108 -7.47 -9.01 -12.84
C ASN A 108 -6.29 -9.77 -13.44
N ALA A 109 -5.13 -9.12 -13.59
CA ALA A 109 -3.96 -9.72 -14.20
C ALA A 109 -3.45 -10.94 -13.40
N VAL A 110 -3.31 -10.81 -12.08
CA VAL A 110 -2.76 -11.89 -11.23
C VAL A 110 -3.72 -13.08 -11.05
N ASN A 111 -5.01 -12.90 -11.35
CA ASN A 111 -6.03 -13.94 -11.28
C ASN A 111 -6.47 -14.43 -12.68
N ASN A 112 -5.74 -14.08 -13.74
CA ASN A 112 -6.08 -14.46 -15.12
C ASN A 112 -7.52 -14.10 -15.53
N GLY A 113 -7.93 -12.88 -15.20
CA GLY A 113 -9.26 -12.37 -15.52
C GLY A 113 -9.44 -11.96 -17.00
N LEU A 114 -10.25 -10.94 -17.21
CA LEU A 114 -10.64 -10.42 -18.52
C LEU A 114 -9.44 -9.82 -19.28
N ASP A 115 -9.51 -9.79 -20.61
CA ASP A 115 -8.61 -8.96 -21.42
C ASP A 115 -8.82 -7.47 -21.12
N LEU A 116 -7.81 -6.64 -21.42
CA LEU A 116 -7.78 -5.23 -21.06
C LEU A 116 -8.97 -4.43 -21.64
N ASP A 117 -9.42 -4.72 -22.87
CA ASP A 117 -10.52 -4.00 -23.51
C ASP A 117 -11.86 -4.35 -22.87
N THR A 118 -12.10 -5.64 -22.64
CA THR A 118 -13.29 -6.11 -21.93
C THR A 118 -13.32 -5.57 -20.49
N LEU A 119 -12.17 -5.52 -19.81
CA LEU A 119 -12.06 -4.98 -18.46
C LEU A 119 -12.38 -3.47 -18.41
N GLN A 120 -11.81 -2.68 -19.33
CA GLN A 120 -12.10 -1.26 -19.50
C GLN A 120 -13.61 -1.01 -19.66
N PHE A 121 -14.24 -1.77 -20.56
CA PHE A 121 -15.68 -1.70 -20.80
C PHE A 121 -16.50 -2.09 -19.57
N ARG A 122 -16.15 -3.20 -18.90
CA ARG A 122 -16.84 -3.71 -17.71
C ARG A 122 -16.80 -2.68 -16.57
N CYS A 123 -15.63 -2.08 -16.34
CA CYS A 123 -15.39 -1.10 -15.27
C CYS A 123 -15.86 0.32 -15.61
N GLY A 124 -16.13 0.62 -16.88
CA GLY A 124 -16.49 1.98 -17.32
C GLY A 124 -15.32 2.96 -17.26
N VAL A 125 -14.10 2.48 -17.51
CA VAL A 125 -12.86 3.27 -17.53
C VAL A 125 -12.26 3.17 -18.94
N SER A 126 -11.90 4.32 -19.54
CA SER A 126 -11.25 4.37 -20.86
C SER A 126 -9.82 4.88 -20.70
N LEU A 127 -8.89 4.18 -21.35
CA LEU A 127 -7.47 4.53 -21.42
C LEU A 127 -7.12 5.36 -22.68
N ASP A 128 -8.07 5.64 -23.58
CA ASP A 128 -7.84 6.45 -24.80
C ASP A 128 -7.24 7.83 -24.51
N LYS A 129 -7.54 8.38 -23.32
CA LYS A 129 -7.02 9.66 -22.82
C LYS A 129 -6.08 9.44 -21.64
N PHE A 130 -5.18 8.46 -21.76
CA PHE A 130 -4.31 7.99 -20.69
C PHE A 130 -3.57 9.11 -19.95
N ASN A 131 -2.89 10.00 -20.68
CA ASN A 131 -2.19 11.15 -20.08
C ASN A 131 -3.12 12.07 -19.26
N LYS A 132 -4.38 12.23 -19.68
CA LYS A 132 -5.37 13.02 -18.93
C LYS A 132 -5.83 12.29 -17.67
N LEU A 133 -6.00 10.96 -17.76
CA LEU A 133 -6.31 10.12 -16.61
C LEU A 133 -5.18 10.25 -15.58
N LEU A 134 -3.94 9.94 -15.96
CA LEU A 134 -2.76 10.02 -15.10
C LEU A 134 -2.63 11.39 -14.41
N ALA A 135 -2.77 12.49 -15.15
CA ALA A 135 -2.62 13.84 -14.59
C ALA A 135 -3.68 14.19 -13.52
N SER A 136 -4.81 13.48 -13.50
CA SER A 136 -5.90 13.67 -12.52
C SER A 136 -5.77 12.82 -11.27
N LEU A 137 -4.93 11.79 -11.30
CA LEU A 137 -4.72 10.87 -10.19
C LEU A 137 -3.76 11.44 -9.13
N THR A 138 -3.96 11.03 -7.88
CA THR A 138 -2.91 11.06 -6.86
C THR A 138 -1.74 10.18 -7.27
N THR A 139 -0.60 10.33 -6.62
CA THR A 139 0.60 9.55 -6.96
C THR A 139 0.43 8.09 -6.59
N MET A 140 -0.19 7.79 -5.45
CA MET A 140 -0.62 6.45 -5.10
C MET A 140 -1.49 5.79 -6.19
N GLU A 141 -2.54 6.46 -6.66
CA GLU A 141 -3.43 5.90 -7.69
C GLU A 141 -2.72 5.72 -9.05
N ALA A 142 -1.84 6.65 -9.42
CA ALA A 142 -1.01 6.51 -10.62
C ALA A 142 -0.03 5.33 -10.50
N ALA A 143 0.57 5.14 -9.32
CA ALA A 143 1.43 4.00 -9.03
C ALA A 143 0.66 2.68 -9.09
N TRP A 144 -0.56 2.60 -8.55
CA TRP A 144 -1.42 1.42 -8.73
C TRP A 144 -1.71 1.12 -10.20
N LEU A 145 -1.95 2.14 -11.02
CA LEU A 145 -2.18 1.97 -12.45
C LEU A 145 -0.94 1.43 -13.17
N VAL A 146 0.24 1.94 -12.83
CA VAL A 146 1.52 1.42 -13.34
C VAL A 146 1.76 -0.03 -12.89
N SER A 147 1.50 -0.36 -11.63
CA SER A 147 1.60 -1.75 -11.13
C SER A 147 0.66 -2.69 -11.87
N GLY A 148 -0.60 -2.28 -12.09
CA GLY A 148 -1.56 -3.07 -12.85
C GLY A 148 -1.14 -3.26 -14.31
N LEU A 149 -0.64 -2.22 -14.97
CA LEU A 149 -0.13 -2.30 -16.34
C LEU A 149 1.12 -3.19 -16.46
N ALA A 150 2.02 -3.16 -15.47
CA ALA A 150 3.18 -4.04 -15.45
C ALA A 150 2.75 -5.52 -15.41
N HIS A 151 1.78 -5.86 -14.55
CA HIS A 151 1.25 -7.22 -14.44
C HIS A 151 0.44 -7.63 -15.67
N GLU A 152 -0.32 -6.71 -16.26
CA GLU A 152 -1.04 -6.96 -17.50
C GLU A 152 -0.07 -7.18 -18.68
N TYR A 153 1.00 -6.40 -18.76
CA TYR A 153 2.01 -6.57 -19.81
C TYR A 153 2.73 -7.91 -19.66
N LYS A 154 3.10 -8.29 -18.44
CA LYS A 154 3.66 -9.60 -18.16
C LYS A 154 2.75 -10.75 -18.62
N ARG A 155 1.44 -10.63 -18.34
CA ARG A 155 0.44 -11.65 -18.65
C ARG A 155 0.16 -11.76 -20.15
N SER A 156 0.05 -10.62 -20.84
CA SER A 156 -0.43 -10.55 -22.23
C SER A 156 0.68 -10.41 -23.27
N GLY A 157 1.82 -9.81 -22.91
CA GLY A 157 2.88 -9.41 -23.85
C GLY A 157 2.48 -8.31 -24.83
N GLY A 158 1.33 -7.65 -24.66
CA GLY A 158 0.78 -6.70 -25.64
C GLY A 158 1.54 -5.38 -25.75
N ASP A 159 1.84 -4.95 -26.97
CA ASP A 159 2.57 -3.72 -27.28
C ASP A 159 1.84 -2.46 -26.78
N ASP A 160 0.51 -2.42 -26.90
CA ASP A 160 -0.30 -1.30 -26.40
C ASP A 160 -0.20 -1.17 -24.88
N THR A 161 -0.20 -2.30 -24.16
CA THR A 161 0.00 -2.33 -22.70
C THR A 161 1.40 -1.86 -22.33
N LEU A 162 2.43 -2.26 -23.08
CA LEU A 162 3.80 -1.78 -22.88
C LEU A 162 3.91 -0.27 -23.09
N GLN A 163 3.22 0.26 -24.11
CA GLN A 163 3.21 1.70 -24.37
C GLN A 163 2.55 2.48 -23.21
N LEU A 164 1.41 1.99 -22.71
CA LEU A 164 0.74 2.57 -21.54
C LEU A 164 1.61 2.48 -20.28
N LEU A 165 2.26 1.33 -20.05
CA LEU A 165 3.20 1.15 -18.95
C LEU A 165 4.33 2.20 -19.01
N ASN A 166 4.97 2.34 -20.16
CA ASN A 166 6.05 3.31 -20.35
C ASN A 166 5.60 4.75 -20.14
N GLN A 167 4.39 5.13 -20.58
CA GLN A 167 3.81 6.45 -20.30
C GLN A 167 3.54 6.66 -18.80
N GLY A 168 3.10 5.63 -18.09
CA GLY A 168 2.89 5.70 -16.65
C GLY A 168 4.19 5.81 -15.86
N VAL A 169 5.23 5.08 -16.27
CA VAL A 169 6.58 5.19 -15.70
C VAL A 169 7.15 6.59 -15.94
N ASP A 170 7.02 7.14 -17.15
CA ASP A 170 7.38 8.52 -17.46
C ASP A 170 6.68 9.53 -16.53
N GLU A 171 5.39 9.34 -16.27
CA GLU A 171 4.64 10.19 -15.34
C GLU A 171 5.20 10.14 -13.91
N LEU A 172 5.53 8.94 -13.40
CA LEU A 172 6.11 8.79 -12.06
C LEU A 172 7.50 9.44 -11.98
N ILE A 173 8.38 9.16 -12.94
CA ILE A 173 9.77 9.62 -12.93
C ILE A 173 9.89 11.12 -13.24
N ASN A 174 9.24 11.59 -14.30
CA ASN A 174 9.52 12.92 -14.85
C ASN A 174 8.58 14.01 -14.33
N LYS A 175 7.44 13.65 -13.70
CA LYS A 175 6.44 14.64 -13.25
C LYS A 175 6.11 14.57 -11.77
N ARG A 176 6.38 13.46 -11.09
CA ARG A 176 6.01 13.25 -9.68
C ARG A 176 7.22 13.14 -8.76
N PHE A 177 8.25 12.41 -9.18
CA PHE A 177 9.51 12.33 -8.48
C PHE A 177 10.23 13.69 -8.44
N GLN A 178 10.81 14.00 -7.28
CA GLN A 178 11.57 15.21 -7.00
C GLN A 178 13.04 14.82 -6.79
N PRO A 179 13.91 14.95 -7.82
CA PRO A 179 15.30 14.51 -7.74
C PRO A 179 16.11 15.16 -6.62
N ALA A 180 15.79 16.42 -6.26
CA ALA A 180 16.51 17.17 -5.23
C ALA A 180 16.28 16.62 -3.81
N THR A 181 15.15 15.95 -3.58
CA THR A 181 14.74 15.47 -2.25
C THR A 181 14.55 13.96 -2.20
N SER A 182 14.64 13.29 -3.35
CA SER A 182 14.42 11.85 -3.52
C SER A 182 13.07 11.38 -2.97
N THR A 183 12.02 12.17 -3.20
CA THR A 183 10.64 11.86 -2.79
C THR A 183 9.67 12.18 -3.92
N VAL A 184 8.43 11.68 -3.84
CA VAL A 184 7.37 12.02 -4.80
C VAL A 184 6.36 13.00 -4.21
N CYS A 185 5.80 13.87 -5.04
CA CYS A 185 4.67 14.70 -4.65
C CYS A 185 3.37 13.89 -4.57
N HIS A 186 2.36 14.38 -3.85
CA HIS A 186 1.06 13.72 -3.67
C HIS A 186 0.22 13.64 -4.96
N ALA A 187 0.32 14.63 -5.84
CA ALA A 187 -0.59 14.74 -6.98
C ALA A 187 0.08 15.28 -8.25
N GLY A 188 -0.49 14.91 -9.40
CA GLY A 188 0.01 15.28 -10.72
C GLY A 188 -0.25 16.75 -11.09
N ALA A 189 -0.20 17.05 -12.38
CA ALA A 189 -0.29 18.43 -12.88
C ALA A 189 -1.73 18.98 -12.95
N LYS A 190 -2.76 18.13 -13.00
CA LYS A 190 -4.18 18.55 -13.09
C LYS A 190 -5.04 17.89 -12.02
N PRO A 191 -4.69 18.02 -10.73
CA PRO A 191 -5.43 17.39 -9.66
C PRO A 191 -6.75 18.11 -9.39
N SER A 192 -7.65 17.48 -8.64
CA SER A 192 -8.78 18.20 -8.03
C SER A 192 -8.27 19.30 -7.08
N ALA A 193 -9.10 20.29 -6.76
CA ALA A 193 -8.72 21.41 -5.90
C ALA A 193 -8.18 20.97 -4.53
N SER A 194 -8.77 19.92 -3.93
CA SER A 194 -8.33 19.39 -2.64
C SER A 194 -6.94 18.76 -2.72
N HIS A 195 -6.65 18.00 -3.79
CA HIS A 195 -5.34 17.40 -4.01
C HIS A 195 -4.29 18.45 -4.42
N ALA A 196 -4.69 19.52 -5.12
CA ALA A 196 -3.82 20.65 -5.45
C ALA A 196 -3.27 21.33 -4.20
N LEU A 197 -4.13 21.55 -3.19
CA LEU A 197 -3.77 22.23 -1.93
C LEU A 197 -2.66 21.50 -1.16
N ARG A 198 -2.69 20.16 -1.20
CA ARG A 198 -1.72 19.30 -0.51
C ARG A 198 -0.73 18.62 -1.44
N ARG A 199 -0.55 19.13 -2.67
CA ARG A 199 0.28 18.50 -3.70
C ARG A 199 1.67 18.11 -3.21
N TRP A 200 2.27 18.93 -2.36
CA TRP A 200 3.64 18.72 -1.88
C TRP A 200 3.72 17.88 -0.60
N ILE A 201 2.60 17.60 0.06
CA ILE A 201 2.55 16.77 1.26
C ILE A 201 2.01 15.40 0.86
N ALA A 202 2.93 14.54 0.49
CA ALA A 202 2.67 13.16 0.11
C ALA A 202 2.47 12.30 1.36
N ASN A 203 1.66 11.26 1.26
CA ASN A 203 1.58 10.25 2.31
C ASN A 203 2.57 9.11 2.05
N PHE A 204 2.71 8.20 3.02
CA PHE A 204 3.52 6.99 2.87
C PHE A 204 3.12 6.17 1.64
N ALA A 205 1.82 6.04 1.38
CA ALA A 205 1.30 5.27 0.25
C ALA A 205 1.79 5.83 -1.11
N ASP A 206 1.86 7.16 -1.26
CA ASP A 206 2.40 7.80 -2.47
C ASP A 206 3.86 7.36 -2.73
N GLN A 207 4.68 7.30 -1.68
CA GLN A 207 6.09 6.90 -1.80
C GLN A 207 6.21 5.39 -2.07
N VAL A 208 5.64 4.57 -1.20
CA VAL A 208 5.86 3.11 -1.19
C VAL A 208 5.30 2.42 -2.43
N TYR A 209 4.12 2.84 -2.91
CA TYR A 209 3.58 2.28 -4.14
C TYR A 209 4.34 2.77 -5.35
N THR A 210 4.94 3.97 -5.33
CA THR A 210 5.82 4.41 -6.42
C THR A 210 7.09 3.57 -6.49
N ILE A 211 7.74 3.29 -5.35
CA ILE A 211 8.88 2.36 -5.27
C ILE A 211 8.49 1.02 -5.91
N GLN A 212 7.38 0.44 -5.45
CA GLN A 212 6.91 -0.85 -5.91
C GLN A 212 6.59 -0.86 -7.42
N ALA A 213 5.85 0.14 -7.90
CA ALA A 213 5.44 0.23 -9.30
C ALA A 213 6.64 0.38 -10.24
N LEU A 214 7.64 1.19 -9.85
CA LEU A 214 8.87 1.37 -10.62
C LEU A 214 9.75 0.12 -10.61
N ALA A 215 9.82 -0.60 -9.48
CA ALA A 215 10.51 -1.88 -9.41
C ALA A 215 9.85 -2.96 -10.29
N PHE A 216 8.51 -3.04 -10.28
CA PHE A 216 7.76 -3.92 -11.19
C PHE A 216 8.04 -3.58 -12.65
N ALA A 217 7.97 -2.30 -13.01
CA ALA A 217 8.28 -1.84 -14.36
C ALA A 217 9.71 -2.19 -14.78
N ALA A 218 10.71 -1.92 -13.93
CA ALA A 218 12.10 -2.26 -14.19
C ALA A 218 12.30 -3.75 -14.49
N LYS A 219 11.58 -4.62 -13.79
CA LYS A 219 11.65 -6.06 -14.02
C LYS A 219 11.01 -6.50 -15.34
N VAL A 220 9.80 -6.03 -15.66
CA VAL A 220 9.11 -6.47 -16.89
C VAL A 220 9.71 -5.91 -18.16
N SER A 221 10.16 -4.65 -18.13
CA SER A 221 10.59 -3.93 -19.34
C SER A 221 12.07 -3.59 -19.35
N GLN A 222 12.85 -4.12 -18.40
CA GLN A 222 14.29 -3.87 -18.24
C GLN A 222 14.63 -2.37 -18.16
N ASN A 223 13.71 -1.59 -17.60
CA ASN A 223 13.87 -0.14 -17.47
C ASN A 223 14.78 0.20 -16.28
N THR A 224 16.08 0.36 -16.54
CA THR A 224 17.08 0.68 -15.50
C THR A 224 16.81 2.02 -14.82
N ALA A 225 16.32 3.03 -15.55
CA ALA A 225 15.98 4.33 -14.98
C ALA A 225 14.84 4.24 -13.96
N ALA A 226 13.88 3.34 -14.16
CA ALA A 226 12.83 3.08 -13.18
C ALA A 226 13.41 2.49 -11.89
N LEU A 227 14.34 1.53 -11.98
CA LEU A 227 15.01 0.96 -10.82
C LEU A 227 15.83 2.02 -10.05
N GLU A 228 16.62 2.83 -10.74
CA GLU A 228 17.43 3.89 -10.12
C GLU A 228 16.57 4.90 -9.34
N VAL A 229 15.39 5.25 -9.85
CA VAL A 229 14.45 6.14 -9.15
C VAL A 229 13.79 5.43 -7.97
N ALA A 230 13.42 4.16 -8.11
CA ALA A 230 12.88 3.37 -7.00
C ALA A 230 13.89 3.29 -5.84
N GLU A 231 15.17 3.05 -6.13
CA GLU A 231 16.24 3.02 -5.13
C GLU A 231 16.43 4.36 -4.44
N LYS A 232 16.42 5.47 -5.18
CA LYS A 232 16.53 6.81 -4.57
C LYS A 232 15.41 7.09 -3.58
N ILE A 233 14.17 6.73 -3.93
CA ILE A 233 13.02 6.91 -3.04
C ILE A 233 13.14 5.97 -1.84
N ALA A 234 13.51 4.71 -2.05
CA ALA A 234 13.70 3.72 -0.98
C ALA A 234 14.79 4.14 0.00
N ASP A 235 15.97 4.53 -0.48
CA ASP A 235 17.07 5.06 0.33
C ASP A 235 16.62 6.25 1.18
N LYS A 236 15.85 7.18 0.58
CA LYS A 236 15.33 8.33 1.32
C LYS A 236 14.31 7.94 2.40
N MET A 237 13.43 7.00 2.09
CA MET A 237 12.48 6.49 3.09
C MET A 237 13.21 5.82 4.25
N VAL A 238 14.24 5.01 3.96
CA VAL A 238 15.07 4.35 4.98
C VAL A 238 15.84 5.36 5.82
N GLU A 239 16.40 6.41 5.20
CA GLU A 239 17.05 7.53 5.91
C GLU A 239 16.07 8.21 6.89
N LEU A 240 14.80 8.35 6.51
CA LEU A 240 13.76 8.98 7.32
C LEU A 240 13.05 8.02 8.28
N GLN A 241 13.35 6.71 8.24
CA GLN A 241 12.71 5.71 9.08
C GLN A 241 12.97 6.05 10.56
N GLY A 242 11.91 6.02 11.37
CA GLY A 242 12.02 6.36 12.79
C GLY A 242 12.95 5.42 13.57
N ASP A 243 13.38 5.85 14.75
CA ASP A 243 14.35 5.13 15.58
C ASP A 243 13.87 3.73 16.00
N LYS A 244 12.55 3.54 16.11
CA LYS A 244 11.92 2.24 16.42
C LYS A 244 11.50 1.46 15.17
N GLY A 245 11.85 1.95 13.99
CA GLY A 245 11.48 1.33 12.71
C GLY A 245 10.27 1.97 12.02
N GLN A 246 9.72 3.07 12.56
CA GLN A 246 8.47 3.64 12.07
C GLN A 246 8.58 4.14 10.63
N TRP A 247 7.60 3.73 9.82
CA TRP A 247 7.27 4.40 8.57
C TRP A 247 6.26 5.52 8.79
N TRP A 248 6.73 6.76 8.71
CA TRP A 248 5.93 7.94 8.99
C TRP A 248 4.83 8.21 7.97
N TRP A 249 3.79 8.91 8.42
CA TRP A 249 2.59 9.15 7.62
C TRP A 249 2.78 10.12 6.45
N HIS A 250 3.38 11.29 6.68
CA HIS A 250 3.52 12.32 5.64
C HIS A 250 4.99 12.69 5.36
N TYR A 251 5.25 13.05 4.11
CA TYR A 251 6.54 13.49 3.57
C TYR A 251 6.34 14.81 2.80
N ASP A 252 7.17 15.82 3.08
CA ASP A 252 7.19 17.07 2.29
C ASP A 252 8.14 16.90 1.11
N ALA A 253 7.57 16.76 -0.08
CA ALA A 253 8.33 16.49 -1.30
C ALA A 253 9.27 17.64 -1.71
N ARG A 254 9.05 18.86 -1.20
CA ARG A 254 9.93 20.02 -1.48
C ARG A 254 11.16 20.05 -0.59
N LYS A 255 11.07 19.44 0.60
CA LYS A 255 12.13 19.49 1.62
C LYS A 255 12.79 18.13 1.88
N GLY A 256 12.16 17.03 1.48
CA GLY A 256 12.64 15.68 1.79
C GLY A 256 12.61 15.38 3.30
N THR A 257 11.61 15.93 4.01
CA THR A 257 11.45 15.81 5.47
C THR A 257 10.11 15.20 5.84
N VAL A 258 9.96 14.77 7.09
CA VAL A 258 8.71 14.25 7.65
C VAL A 258 7.96 15.38 8.38
N PRO A 259 6.96 16.04 7.76
CA PRO A 259 6.18 17.06 8.44
C PRO A 259 5.27 16.52 9.54
N GLN A 260 4.89 15.23 9.46
CA GLN A 260 4.00 14.58 10.42
C GLN A 260 4.33 13.08 10.50
N GLY A 261 4.75 12.63 11.69
CA GLY A 261 5.08 11.23 11.98
C GLY A 261 3.85 10.31 12.05
N TYR A 262 2.88 10.66 12.90
CA TYR A 262 1.70 9.83 13.17
C TYR A 262 0.53 10.09 12.21
N SER A 263 -0.35 9.11 11.94
CA SER A 263 -0.37 7.78 12.55
C SER A 263 0.73 6.85 11.99
N VAL A 264 1.28 5.99 12.86
CA VAL A 264 2.20 4.91 12.46
C VAL A 264 1.37 3.64 12.29
N TYR A 265 1.25 3.18 11.04
CA TYR A 265 0.36 2.08 10.69
C TYR A 265 1.09 0.72 10.74
N SER A 266 0.39 -0.28 11.29
CA SER A 266 0.82 -1.67 11.30
C SER A 266 1.04 -2.20 9.88
N VAL A 267 0.10 -1.96 8.97
CA VAL A 267 0.22 -2.42 7.56
C VAL A 267 1.42 -1.80 6.82
N HIS A 268 1.88 -0.61 7.23
CA HIS A 268 3.14 -0.07 6.69
C HIS A 268 4.33 -0.92 7.15
N GLN A 269 4.28 -1.39 8.41
CA GLN A 269 5.38 -2.11 9.02
C GLN A 269 5.50 -3.56 8.53
N HIS A 270 4.38 -4.29 8.46
CA HIS A 270 4.37 -5.73 8.15
C HIS A 270 3.93 -6.06 6.72
N GLY A 271 3.47 -5.09 5.93
CA GLY A 271 2.92 -5.33 4.60
C GLY A 271 3.61 -4.48 3.53
N MET A 272 3.21 -3.22 3.46
CA MET A 272 3.51 -2.35 2.31
C MET A 272 5.00 -2.03 2.15
N ALA A 273 5.71 -1.64 3.22
CA ALA A 273 7.14 -1.35 3.09
C ALA A 273 7.95 -2.61 2.74
N PRO A 274 7.79 -3.74 3.45
CA PRO A 274 8.49 -4.98 3.08
C PRO A 274 8.25 -5.39 1.62
N MET A 275 6.99 -5.37 1.16
CA MET A 275 6.68 -5.70 -0.23
C MET A 275 7.37 -4.79 -1.25
N ALA A 276 7.37 -3.47 -1.03
CA ALA A 276 7.98 -2.54 -1.96
C ALA A 276 9.51 -2.62 -1.97
N LEU A 277 10.13 -2.78 -0.79
CA LEU A 277 11.58 -2.89 -0.65
C LEU A 277 12.09 -4.22 -1.24
N ALA A 278 11.40 -5.32 -1.00
CA ALA A 278 11.73 -6.60 -1.63
C ALA A 278 11.53 -6.57 -3.15
N ALA A 279 10.55 -5.82 -3.66
CA ALA A 279 10.40 -5.61 -5.09
C ALA A 279 11.63 -4.91 -5.70
N VAL A 280 12.24 -3.94 -5.02
CA VAL A 280 13.50 -3.32 -5.48
C VAL A 280 14.62 -4.35 -5.55
N THR A 281 14.82 -5.12 -4.49
CA THR A 281 15.88 -6.16 -4.43
C THR A 281 15.69 -7.20 -5.54
N ALA A 282 14.50 -7.74 -5.73
CA ALA A 282 14.28 -8.76 -6.78
C ALA A 282 14.23 -8.18 -8.22
N ALA A 283 14.13 -6.85 -8.37
CA ALA A 283 14.40 -6.15 -9.62
C ALA A 283 15.91 -5.95 -9.90
N GLY A 284 16.78 -6.36 -8.97
CA GLY A 284 18.24 -6.27 -9.08
C GLY A 284 18.85 -5.04 -8.39
N GLY A 285 18.05 -4.31 -7.61
CA GLY A 285 18.52 -3.19 -6.79
C GLY A 285 19.11 -3.63 -5.44
N LYS A 286 19.37 -2.65 -4.59
CA LYS A 286 19.92 -2.79 -3.25
C LYS A 286 19.06 -3.66 -2.32
N ASP A 287 19.72 -4.31 -1.35
CA ASP A 287 19.06 -5.00 -0.25
C ASP A 287 18.70 -4.02 0.88
N TYR A 288 17.45 -4.10 1.34
CA TYR A 288 16.88 -3.28 2.41
C TYR A 288 16.39 -4.14 3.59
N SER A 289 16.88 -5.37 3.72
CA SER A 289 16.53 -6.33 4.78
C SER A 289 16.66 -5.75 6.19
N ASP A 290 17.68 -4.93 6.46
CA ASP A 290 17.86 -4.26 7.76
C ASP A 290 16.71 -3.31 8.13
N ALA A 291 16.26 -2.48 7.17
CA ALA A 291 15.14 -1.56 7.38
C ALA A 291 13.83 -2.32 7.60
N GLN A 292 13.64 -3.43 6.89
CA GLN A 292 12.50 -4.34 7.06
C GLN A 292 12.52 -5.03 8.43
N ALA A 293 13.69 -5.47 8.90
CA ALA A 293 13.85 -6.03 10.24
C ALA A 293 13.52 -5.00 11.33
N LYS A 294 14.03 -3.77 11.19
CA LYS A 294 13.72 -2.66 12.10
C LYS A 294 12.21 -2.36 12.15
N SER A 295 11.56 -2.36 11.00
CA SER A 295 10.11 -2.19 10.84
C SER A 295 9.31 -3.26 11.60
N ARG A 296 9.75 -4.53 11.56
CA ARG A 296 9.11 -5.62 12.32
C ARG A 296 9.31 -5.50 13.83
N LEU A 297 10.49 -5.08 14.28
CA LEU A 297 10.80 -4.89 15.70
C LEU A 297 9.86 -3.88 16.38
N TRP A 298 9.27 -2.95 15.63
CA TRP A 298 8.28 -2.03 16.14
C TRP A 298 7.06 -2.73 16.79
N PHE A 299 6.69 -3.95 16.36
CA PHE A 299 5.61 -4.70 17.00
C PHE A 299 5.89 -5.05 18.46
N ASP A 300 7.16 -5.23 18.82
CA ASP A 300 7.59 -5.58 20.17
C ASP A 300 8.05 -4.34 20.96
N ASP A 301 8.54 -3.30 20.28
CA ASP A 301 9.09 -2.08 20.88
C ASP A 301 8.47 -0.79 20.30
N ASN A 302 7.14 -0.69 20.26
CA ASN A 302 6.43 0.54 19.88
C ASN A 302 6.37 1.57 21.01
N GLU A 303 5.89 2.77 20.69
CA GLU A 303 5.87 3.94 21.57
C GLU A 303 4.96 3.80 22.79
N LEU A 304 3.99 2.88 22.73
CA LEU A 304 3.06 2.61 23.82
C LEU A 304 3.36 1.29 24.54
N SER A 305 4.39 0.55 24.10
CA SER A 305 4.60 -0.87 24.45
C SER A 305 3.30 -1.70 24.30
N ALA A 306 2.44 -1.30 23.35
CA ALA A 306 1.12 -1.87 23.15
C ALA A 306 1.22 -3.17 22.36
N LYS A 307 0.37 -4.15 22.70
CA LYS A 307 0.23 -5.37 21.91
C LYS A 307 -0.69 -5.11 20.72
N LEU A 308 -0.10 -4.82 19.56
CA LEU A 308 -0.86 -4.59 18.33
C LEU A 308 -1.33 -5.89 17.67
N ILE A 309 -0.63 -7.01 17.91
CA ILE A 309 -1.08 -8.34 17.50
C ILE A 309 -2.00 -8.87 18.59
N ASP A 310 -3.27 -9.05 18.24
CA ASP A 310 -4.32 -9.52 19.15
C ASP A 310 -4.75 -10.94 18.77
N GLU A 311 -4.24 -11.91 19.53
CA GLU A 311 -4.50 -13.33 19.31
C GLU A 311 -5.92 -13.75 19.73
N GLU A 312 -6.60 -12.97 20.56
CA GLU A 312 -7.99 -13.23 20.98
C GLU A 312 -8.95 -12.84 19.85
N TYR A 313 -8.82 -11.62 19.34
CA TYR A 313 -9.65 -11.10 18.25
C TYR A 313 -9.14 -11.47 16.86
N LYS A 314 -8.04 -12.24 16.78
CA LYS A 314 -7.40 -12.66 15.53
C LYS A 314 -7.17 -11.49 14.58
N THR A 315 -6.60 -10.41 15.11
CA THR A 315 -6.33 -9.21 14.31
C THR A 315 -4.98 -8.56 14.61
N ILE A 316 -4.62 -7.59 13.78
CA ILE A 316 -3.48 -6.69 13.97
C ILE A 316 -4.05 -5.28 13.98
N TRP A 317 -4.01 -4.61 15.13
CA TRP A 317 -4.59 -3.28 15.28
C TRP A 317 -3.89 -2.26 14.38
N ARG A 318 -4.69 -1.41 13.74
CA ARG A 318 -4.31 -0.63 12.55
C ARG A 318 -3.14 0.31 12.75
N SER A 319 -3.10 1.06 13.85
CA SER A 319 -2.07 2.08 14.05
C SER A 319 -1.93 2.56 15.49
N ILE A 320 -0.81 3.21 15.77
CA ILE A 320 -0.67 4.15 16.88
C ILE A 320 -0.85 5.57 16.33
N GLU A 321 -1.67 6.38 16.98
CA GLU A 321 -2.03 7.72 16.52
C GLU A 321 -2.19 8.74 17.65
N TYR A 322 -2.23 10.02 17.30
CA TYR A 322 -2.50 11.07 18.28
C TYR A 322 -3.93 10.99 18.80
N SER A 323 -4.06 10.89 20.11
CA SER A 323 -5.29 11.10 20.86
C SER A 323 -5.47 12.60 21.06
N GLU A 324 -6.26 13.22 20.19
CA GLU A 324 -6.48 14.66 20.24
C GLU A 324 -7.89 15.07 19.85
N THR A 325 -8.29 16.28 20.29
CA THR A 325 -9.56 16.86 19.87
C THR A 325 -9.55 17.17 18.38
N ARG A 326 -10.72 17.18 17.75
CA ARG A 326 -10.87 17.52 16.32
C ARG A 326 -10.26 18.86 15.94
N LEU A 327 -10.29 19.85 16.84
CA LEU A 327 -9.71 21.17 16.59
C LEU A 327 -8.17 21.10 16.50
N ASN A 328 -7.54 20.30 17.37
CA ASN A 328 -6.10 20.10 17.38
C ASN A 328 -5.65 19.34 16.13
N ASP A 329 -6.36 18.27 15.74
CA ASP A 329 -6.07 17.53 14.50
C ASP A 329 -6.13 18.43 13.26
N VAL A 330 -7.18 19.25 13.12
CA VAL A 330 -7.32 20.20 12.00
C VAL A 330 -6.16 21.21 11.99
N THR A 331 -5.82 21.77 13.15
CA THR A 331 -4.72 22.73 13.28
C THR A 331 -3.38 22.08 12.90
N ARG A 332 -3.18 20.84 13.33
CA ARG A 332 -1.98 20.04 13.05
C ARG A 332 -1.84 19.74 11.56
N LYS A 333 -2.92 19.28 10.93
CA LYS A 333 -3.00 19.06 9.47
C LYS A 333 -2.71 20.36 8.70
N ALA A 334 -3.26 21.49 9.13
CA ALA A 334 -2.99 22.79 8.51
C ALA A 334 -1.50 23.18 8.59
N LYS A 335 -0.84 22.98 9.74
CA LYS A 335 0.61 23.21 9.89
C LYS A 335 1.44 22.30 8.98
N SER A 336 1.05 21.03 8.84
CA SER A 336 1.69 20.08 7.92
C SER A 336 1.60 20.55 6.46
N LEU A 337 0.46 21.09 6.03
CA LEU A 337 0.29 21.70 4.69
C LEU A 337 1.23 22.88 4.45
N LEU A 338 1.54 23.64 5.49
CA LEU A 338 2.51 24.74 5.43
C LEU A 338 3.98 24.25 5.44
N GLY A 339 4.21 22.93 5.48
CA GLY A 339 5.54 22.34 5.56
C GLY A 339 6.27 22.66 6.87
N ILE A 340 5.50 22.94 7.94
CA ILE A 340 6.04 23.13 9.29
C ILE A 340 6.26 21.74 9.87
N ALA A 341 7.52 21.32 9.94
CA ALA A 341 7.88 20.02 10.49
C ALA A 341 7.51 19.96 11.98
N GLN A 342 6.79 18.91 12.36
CA GLN A 342 6.48 18.64 13.75
C GLN A 342 7.41 17.56 14.23
N ASN A 343 8.14 17.86 15.31
CA ASN A 343 8.93 16.85 15.99
C ASN A 343 7.97 15.89 16.71
N PRO A 344 7.88 14.59 16.32
CA PRO A 344 7.02 13.62 16.98
C PRO A 344 7.39 13.44 18.46
N ALA A 345 8.65 13.72 18.83
CA ALA A 345 9.20 13.64 20.18
C ALA A 345 9.17 14.99 20.93
N ALA A 346 8.37 15.96 20.50
CA ALA A 346 8.25 17.23 21.21
C ALA A 346 7.65 17.03 22.62
N GLU A 347 8.16 17.77 23.61
CA GLU A 347 7.70 17.72 25.01
C GLU A 347 6.19 17.95 25.21
N HIS A 348 5.54 18.62 24.23
CA HIS A 348 4.11 18.91 24.22
C HIS A 348 3.35 18.18 23.11
N ALA A 349 3.88 17.03 22.64
CA ALA A 349 3.16 16.20 21.67
C ALA A 349 1.85 15.67 22.30
N PRO A 350 0.76 15.56 21.51
CA PRO A 350 -0.47 14.93 22.00
C PRO A 350 -0.19 13.50 22.49
N GLU A 351 -1.00 13.04 23.45
CA GLU A 351 -0.95 11.63 23.89
C GLU A 351 -1.17 10.70 22.70
N LEU A 352 -0.59 9.51 22.76
CA LEU A 352 -0.76 8.48 21.75
C LEU A 352 -1.80 7.45 22.20
N ALA A 353 -2.57 6.93 21.24
CA ALA A 353 -3.52 5.85 21.45
C ALA A 353 -3.43 4.81 20.33
N VAL A 354 -3.87 3.60 20.63
CA VAL A 354 -4.06 2.55 19.63
C VAL A 354 -5.37 2.79 18.90
N ASN A 355 -5.33 2.74 17.58
CA ASN A 355 -6.52 2.70 16.73
C ASN A 355 -6.96 1.24 16.56
N TYR A 356 -8.05 0.88 17.24
CA TYR A 356 -8.65 -0.46 17.24
C TYR A 356 -9.51 -0.74 16.00
N GLU A 357 -9.03 -0.35 14.83
CA GLU A 357 -9.58 -0.71 13.51
C GLU A 357 -8.67 -1.77 12.87
N THR A 358 -9.20 -2.56 11.94
CA THR A 358 -8.41 -3.34 10.98
C THR A 358 -9.23 -3.54 9.71
N ARG A 359 -8.64 -3.20 8.57
CA ARG A 359 -9.31 -3.32 7.26
C ARG A 359 -8.85 -4.56 6.51
N PRO A 360 -9.67 -5.12 5.61
CA PRO A 360 -9.36 -6.38 4.93
C PRO A 360 -8.03 -6.39 4.19
N TYR A 361 -7.70 -5.28 3.52
CA TYR A 361 -6.46 -5.16 2.77
C TYR A 361 -5.21 -5.31 3.64
N GLU A 362 -5.28 -5.03 4.95
CA GLU A 362 -4.13 -5.09 5.85
C GLU A 362 -3.66 -6.55 6.01
N TRP A 363 -4.61 -7.48 6.19
CA TRP A 363 -4.30 -8.92 6.24
C TRP A 363 -3.78 -9.44 4.90
N ALA A 364 -4.35 -8.98 3.78
CA ALA A 364 -3.91 -9.38 2.44
C ALA A 364 -2.47 -8.94 2.13
N TRP A 365 -2.11 -7.70 2.47
CA TRP A 365 -0.74 -7.22 2.36
C TRP A 365 0.22 -7.92 3.32
N CYS A 366 -0.24 -8.28 4.53
CA CYS A 366 0.56 -9.12 5.42
C CYS A 366 0.87 -10.49 4.79
N GLN A 367 -0.12 -11.14 4.20
CA GLN A 367 0.05 -12.45 3.55
C GLN A 367 1.02 -12.36 2.37
N TYR A 368 0.89 -11.33 1.54
CA TYR A 368 1.80 -11.11 0.43
C TYR A 368 3.23 -10.85 0.92
N ALA A 369 3.43 -9.94 1.87
CA ALA A 369 4.75 -9.70 2.46
C ALA A 369 5.36 -10.98 3.07
N GLY A 370 4.56 -11.77 3.78
CA GLY A 370 5.01 -13.03 4.38
C GLY A 370 5.42 -14.08 3.35
N ALA A 371 4.73 -14.14 2.21
CA ALA A 371 5.10 -15.03 1.11
C ALA A 371 6.49 -14.71 0.55
N ILE A 372 6.79 -13.42 0.36
CA ILE A 372 8.11 -12.93 -0.04
C ILE A 372 9.19 -13.38 0.96
N GLU A 373 8.94 -13.15 2.23
CA GLU A 373 9.90 -13.38 3.30
C GLU A 373 10.12 -14.87 3.62
N ARG A 374 9.17 -15.73 3.26
CA ARG A 374 9.31 -17.19 3.30
C ARG A 374 10.03 -17.77 2.09
N GLY A 375 10.40 -16.94 1.11
CA GLY A 375 11.06 -17.40 -0.10
C GLY A 375 10.16 -18.21 -1.03
N ILE A 376 8.84 -17.91 -1.04
CA ILE A 376 8.00 -18.27 -2.18
C ILE A 376 8.64 -17.64 -3.43
N ASP A 377 8.55 -18.31 -4.58
CA ASP A 377 9.37 -18.00 -5.76
C ASP A 377 9.45 -16.49 -6.04
N PRO A 378 10.63 -15.86 -5.99
CA PRO A 378 10.81 -14.44 -6.29
C PRO A 378 10.23 -14.00 -7.64
N ALA A 379 10.09 -14.92 -8.60
CA ALA A 379 9.42 -14.65 -9.88
C ALA A 379 7.93 -14.32 -9.72
N LEU A 380 7.26 -14.79 -8.66
CA LEU A 380 5.85 -14.50 -8.39
C LEU A 380 5.62 -13.12 -7.77
N HIS A 381 6.66 -12.52 -7.17
CA HIS A 381 6.54 -11.29 -6.37
C HIS A 381 6.69 -9.99 -7.14
N ILE A 382 7.24 -10.04 -8.35
CA ILE A 382 7.50 -8.82 -9.10
C ILE A 382 6.66 -8.70 -10.35
N VAL A 383 6.27 -9.82 -11.00
CA VAL A 383 5.46 -9.92 -12.23
C VAL A 383 5.69 -11.27 -12.90
#